data_AF-A0A9P4R4H5-F1
#
_entry.id   AF-A0A9P4R4H5-F1
#
_cell.length_a   1.000
_cell.length_b   1.000
_cell.length_c   1.000
_cell.angle_alpha   90.00
_cell.angle_beta   90.00
_cell.angle_gamma   90.00
#
_symmetry.space_group_name_H-M   'P 1'
#
loop_
_entity.id
_entity.type
_entity.pdbx_description
1 polymer ?
#
loop_
_entity_poly.entity_id
_entity_poly.type
_entity_poly.pdbx_seq_one_letter_code
_entity_poly.pdbx_strand_id
1 'polypeptide(L)'
;MLYADQGRLAEAEAMYDRALQGKEEALGAKHTSTLATVNNLGLLYADQGRLAEAEAMYDRALQGYKEAIGPQHMSSYLPALNTMFAFGDLYARTGRIDAAKEMYGRSLAGYASVQGPASKWCRELENRLQALKVASAEPNNDQIEPKEMEASKSSSSLKRIFRKLRIRSGAG
;
A
#
# COMPACT_ATOMS: atom_id res chain seq x y z
N MET A 1 16.81 -3.53 -18.26
CA MET A 1 15.89 -2.44 -17.86
C MET A 1 15.87 -2.30 -16.34
N LEU A 2 15.61 -3.39 -15.59
CA LEU A 2 15.58 -3.39 -14.10
C LEU A 2 16.82 -2.78 -13.41
N TYR A 3 18.04 -3.07 -13.88
CA TYR A 3 19.26 -2.47 -13.31
C TYR A 3 19.39 -0.96 -13.56
N ALA A 4 18.90 -0.45 -14.69
CA ALA A 4 18.93 0.98 -14.97
C ALA A 4 17.93 1.73 -14.08
N ASP A 5 16.76 1.14 -13.84
CA ASP A 5 15.76 1.70 -12.92
C ASP A 5 16.27 1.68 -11.48
N GLN A 6 16.91 0.59 -11.04
CA GLN A 6 17.57 0.53 -9.72
C GLN A 6 18.69 1.57 -9.57
N GLY A 7 19.51 1.77 -10.60
CA GLY A 7 20.54 2.82 -10.60
C GLY A 7 19.93 4.22 -10.39
N ARG A 8 18.83 4.52 -11.10
CA ARG A 8 18.11 5.80 -10.95
C ARG A 8 17.46 5.97 -9.58
N LEU A 9 16.97 4.89 -8.97
CA LEU A 9 16.39 4.92 -7.63
C LEU A 9 17.47 5.18 -6.56
N ALA A 10 18.66 4.59 -6.70
CA ALA A 10 19.78 4.83 -5.79
C ALA A 10 20.32 6.27 -5.91
N GLU A 11 20.39 6.82 -7.14
CA GLU A 11 20.74 8.22 -7.36
C GLU A 11 19.71 9.17 -6.74
N ALA A 12 18.42 8.87 -6.88
CA ALA A 12 17.34 9.65 -6.27
C ALA A 12 17.43 9.62 -4.73
N GLU A 13 17.75 8.48 -4.14
CA GLU A 13 17.93 8.31 -2.69
C GLU A 13 19.06 9.21 -2.18
N ALA A 14 20.24 9.13 -2.81
CA ALA A 14 21.38 9.96 -2.46
C ALA A 14 21.09 11.46 -2.61
N MET A 15 20.28 11.86 -3.60
CA MET A 15 19.84 13.25 -3.75
C MET A 15 18.89 13.68 -2.64
N TYR A 16 17.92 12.85 -2.27
CA TYR A 16 16.99 13.15 -1.19
C TYR A 16 17.67 13.18 0.17
N ASP A 17 18.61 12.28 0.45
CA ASP A 17 19.40 12.29 1.69
C ASP A 17 20.24 13.55 1.82
N ARG A 18 20.95 13.95 0.75
CA ARG A 18 21.70 15.22 0.75
C ARG A 18 20.78 16.42 0.93
N ALA A 19 19.62 16.44 0.28
CA ALA A 19 18.64 17.51 0.42
C ALA A 19 18.04 17.55 1.83
N LEU A 20 17.80 16.38 2.45
CA LEU A 20 17.30 16.26 3.80
C LEU A 20 18.31 16.82 4.80
N GLN A 21 19.58 16.39 4.71
CA GLN A 21 20.65 16.89 5.56
C GLN A 21 20.77 18.43 5.47
N GLY A 22 20.85 18.98 4.26
CA GLY A 22 20.97 20.43 4.07
C GLY A 22 19.76 21.21 4.62
N LYS A 23 18.54 20.67 4.49
CA LYS A 23 17.33 21.30 5.05
C LYS A 23 17.25 21.16 6.57
N GLU A 24 17.70 20.05 7.15
CA GLU A 24 17.80 19.88 8.59
C GLU A 24 18.77 20.89 9.20
N GLU A 25 19.93 21.08 8.57
CA GLU A 25 20.94 22.06 8.99
C GLU A 25 20.43 23.51 8.84
N ALA A 26 19.78 23.84 7.72
CA ALA A 26 19.38 25.22 7.42
C ALA A 26 18.05 25.65 8.06
N LEU A 27 17.08 24.73 8.18
CA LEU A 27 15.71 25.04 8.59
C LEU A 27 15.29 24.33 9.88
N GLY A 28 16.00 23.28 10.27
CA GLY A 28 15.65 22.39 11.36
C GLY A 28 14.80 21.19 10.92
N ALA A 29 14.86 20.12 11.72
CA ALA A 29 14.22 18.83 11.44
C ALA A 29 12.68 18.87 11.37
N LYS A 30 12.05 19.83 12.07
CA LYS A 30 10.59 19.97 12.14
C LYS A 30 10.04 20.99 11.13
N HIS A 31 10.90 21.64 10.35
CA HIS A 31 10.42 22.58 9.36
C HIS A 31 9.64 21.87 8.25
N THR A 32 8.54 22.47 7.79
CA THR A 32 7.59 21.82 6.86
C THR A 32 8.23 21.39 5.53
N SER A 33 9.19 22.17 5.01
CA SER A 33 9.97 21.81 3.81
C SER A 33 10.93 20.64 4.04
N THR A 34 11.46 20.50 5.25
CA THR A 34 12.28 19.35 5.67
C THR A 34 11.41 18.10 5.71
N LEU A 35 10.25 18.19 6.37
CA LEU A 35 9.28 17.09 6.48
C LEU A 35 8.70 16.67 5.13
N ALA A 36 8.52 17.60 4.19
CA ALA A 36 8.12 17.26 2.82
C ALA A 36 9.20 16.41 2.11
N THR A 37 10.47 16.63 2.43
CA THR A 37 11.58 15.84 1.90
C THR A 37 11.61 14.45 2.51
N VAL A 38 11.35 14.35 3.82
CA VAL A 38 11.16 13.06 4.51
C VAL A 38 10.03 12.26 3.86
N ASN A 39 8.87 12.88 3.59
CA ASN A 39 7.76 12.22 2.89
C ASN A 39 8.18 11.68 1.51
N ASN A 40 8.93 12.47 0.74
CA ASN A 40 9.37 12.05 -0.59
C ASN A 40 10.36 10.88 -0.53
N LEU A 41 11.24 10.85 0.48
CA LEU A 41 12.09 9.71 0.74
C LEU A 41 11.27 8.46 1.08
N GLY A 42 10.16 8.61 1.81
CA GLY A 42 9.21 7.53 2.05
C GLY A 42 8.57 6.98 0.77
N LEU A 43 8.16 7.85 -0.16
CA LEU A 43 7.67 7.42 -1.49
C LEU A 43 8.73 6.65 -2.27
N LEU A 44 9.97 7.12 -2.26
CA LEU A 44 11.07 6.43 -2.93
C LEU A 44 11.30 5.03 -2.34
N TYR A 45 11.31 4.89 -1.02
CA TYR A 45 11.41 3.58 -0.37
C TYR A 45 10.23 2.68 -0.70
N ALA A 46 9.02 3.23 -0.77
CA ALA A 46 7.83 2.48 -1.16
C ALA A 46 7.96 1.95 -2.60
N ASP A 47 8.49 2.75 -3.53
CA ASP A 47 8.73 2.34 -4.93
C ASP A 47 9.83 1.28 -5.05
N GLN A 48 10.83 1.32 -4.16
CA GLN A 48 11.86 0.28 -4.04
C GLN A 48 11.36 -1.00 -3.34
N GLY A 49 10.13 -1.02 -2.81
CA GLY A 49 9.58 -2.14 -2.03
C GLY A 49 10.08 -2.21 -0.58
N ARG A 50 10.82 -1.20 -0.12
CA ARG A 50 11.31 -1.04 1.26
C ARG A 50 10.21 -0.45 2.15
N LEU A 51 9.15 -1.23 2.36
CA LEU A 51 7.92 -0.76 3.00
C LEU A 51 8.11 -0.32 4.45
N ALA A 52 8.98 -0.98 5.22
CA ALA A 52 9.25 -0.59 6.61
C ALA A 52 9.93 0.79 6.71
N GLU A 53 10.84 1.09 5.78
CA GLU A 53 11.54 2.37 5.75
C GLU A 53 10.62 3.49 5.25
N ALA A 54 9.76 3.19 4.27
CA ALA A 54 8.71 4.10 3.83
C ALA A 54 7.77 4.49 4.98
N GLU A 55 7.31 3.50 5.76
CA GLU A 55 6.45 3.71 6.93
C GLU A 55 7.13 4.61 7.97
N ALA A 56 8.39 4.33 8.31
CA ALA A 56 9.16 5.16 9.24
C ALA A 56 9.28 6.63 8.77
N MET A 57 9.47 6.84 7.47
CA MET A 57 9.54 8.20 6.90
C MET A 57 8.18 8.90 6.95
N TYR A 58 7.09 8.23 6.60
CA TYR A 58 5.76 8.83 6.68
C TYR A 58 5.36 9.15 8.12
N ASP A 59 5.68 8.28 9.09
CA ASP A 59 5.46 8.54 10.51
C ASP A 59 6.22 9.78 10.98
N ARG A 60 7.51 9.85 10.64
CA ARG A 60 8.35 11.01 10.94
C ARG A 60 7.76 12.29 10.35
N ALA A 61 7.30 12.26 9.10
CA ALA A 61 6.70 13.41 8.44
C ALA A 61 5.39 13.84 9.13
N LEU A 62 4.45 12.93 9.42
CA LEU A 62 3.19 13.25 10.08
C LEU A 62 3.41 13.77 11.51
N GLN A 63 4.27 13.13 12.30
CA GLN A 63 4.58 13.61 13.65
C GLN A 63 5.20 15.00 13.61
N GLY A 64 6.17 15.23 12.72
CA GLY A 64 6.76 16.55 12.55
C GLY A 64 5.76 17.61 12.10
N TYR A 65 4.84 17.28 11.19
CA TYR A 65 3.80 18.23 10.77
C TYR A 65 2.88 18.58 11.94
N LYS A 66 2.46 17.58 12.72
CA LYS A 66 1.62 17.80 13.91
C LYS A 66 2.28 18.76 14.90
N GLU A 67 3.59 18.63 15.10
CA GLU A 67 4.35 19.52 15.99
C GLU A 67 4.57 20.91 15.39
N ALA A 68 4.84 21.00 14.08
CA ALA A 68 5.20 22.25 13.41
C ALA A 68 4.01 23.20 13.23
N ILE A 69 2.83 22.66 12.89
CA ILE A 69 1.63 23.47 12.58
C ILE A 69 0.49 23.25 13.57
N GLY A 70 0.63 22.35 14.54
CA GLY A 70 -0.40 22.01 15.51
C GLY A 70 -1.47 21.03 14.97
N PRO A 71 -2.05 20.20 15.85
CA PRO A 71 -3.00 19.16 15.46
C PRO A 71 -4.30 19.71 14.82
N GLN A 72 -4.70 20.92 15.19
CA GLN A 72 -5.92 21.56 14.70
C GLN A 72 -5.83 21.99 13.22
N HIS A 73 -4.62 22.25 12.72
CA HIS A 73 -4.40 22.66 11.32
C HIS A 73 -4.00 21.49 10.42
N MET A 74 -3.65 20.34 11.01
CA MET A 74 -3.19 19.17 10.28
C MET A 74 -4.24 18.60 9.31
N SER A 75 -5.53 18.68 9.66
CA SER A 75 -6.63 18.13 8.85
C SER A 75 -6.90 18.89 7.55
N SER A 76 -6.37 20.11 7.39
CA SER A 76 -6.48 20.91 6.18
C SER A 76 -5.12 21.24 5.55
N TYR A 77 -4.04 20.64 6.06
CA TYR A 77 -2.69 20.88 5.56
C TYR A 77 -2.31 19.89 4.46
N LEU A 78 -2.27 20.37 3.21
CA LEU A 78 -2.09 19.52 2.02
C LEU A 78 -0.88 18.56 2.10
N PRO A 79 0.31 18.95 2.58
CA PRO A 79 1.42 18.00 2.72
C PRO A 79 1.13 16.85 3.69
N ALA A 80 0.46 17.10 4.82
CA ALA A 80 0.04 16.03 5.72
C ALA A 80 -1.03 15.13 5.08
N LEU A 81 -1.96 15.69 4.31
CA LEU A 81 -2.97 14.92 3.59
C LEU A 81 -2.36 14.03 2.50
N ASN A 82 -1.34 14.51 1.78
CA ASN A 82 -0.54 13.72 0.85
C ASN A 82 0.15 12.56 1.58
N THR A 83 0.77 12.80 2.74
CA THR A 83 1.41 11.75 3.53
C THR A 83 0.41 10.71 4.03
N MET A 84 -0.78 11.11 4.47
CA MET A 84 -1.86 10.18 4.84
C MET A 84 -2.28 9.32 3.64
N PHE A 85 -2.39 9.91 2.44
CA PHE A 85 -2.69 9.14 1.23
C PHE A 85 -1.61 8.08 0.96
N ALA A 86 -0.33 8.45 1.04
CA ALA A 86 0.79 7.53 0.86
C ALA A 86 0.83 6.40 1.92
N PHE A 87 0.47 6.73 3.16
CA PHE A 87 0.26 5.74 4.23
C PHE A 87 -0.86 4.75 3.89
N GLY A 88 -1.97 5.25 3.33
CA GLY A 88 -3.07 4.40 2.86
C GLY A 88 -2.62 3.41 1.80
N ASP A 89 -1.82 3.86 0.83
CA ASP A 89 -1.23 3.00 -0.21
C ASP A 89 -0.31 1.92 0.40
N LEU A 90 0.54 2.31 1.34
CA LEU A 90 1.44 1.41 2.05
C LEU A 90 0.67 0.36 2.87
N TYR A 91 -0.37 0.77 3.59
CA TYR A 91 -1.21 -0.12 4.37
C TYR A 91 -2.00 -1.08 3.49
N ALA A 92 -2.53 -0.62 2.36
CA ALA A 92 -3.20 -1.47 1.39
C ALA A 92 -2.24 -2.54 0.85
N ARG A 93 -1.00 -2.15 0.49
CA ARG A 93 0.05 -3.08 0.01
C ARG A 93 0.48 -4.11 1.05
N THR A 94 0.39 -3.77 2.34
CA THR A 94 0.77 -4.65 3.46
C THR A 94 -0.41 -5.44 4.03
N GLY A 95 -1.59 -5.38 3.41
CA GLY A 95 -2.79 -6.10 3.87
C GLY A 95 -3.44 -5.50 5.12
N ARG A 96 -3.00 -4.32 5.58
CA ARG A 96 -3.57 -3.61 6.73
C ARG A 96 -4.78 -2.78 6.29
N ILE A 97 -5.84 -3.48 5.87
CA ILE A 97 -6.99 -2.88 5.17
C ILE A 97 -7.69 -1.81 6.00
N ASP A 98 -7.91 -2.05 7.30
CA ASP A 98 -8.60 -1.07 8.17
C ASP A 98 -7.76 0.20 8.37
N ALA A 99 -6.46 0.04 8.59
CA ALA A 99 -5.53 1.17 8.67
C ALA A 99 -5.48 1.95 7.35
N ALA A 100 -5.50 1.26 6.20
CA ALA A 100 -5.57 1.90 4.89
C ALA A 100 -6.84 2.74 4.73
N LYS A 101 -8.00 2.17 5.09
CA LYS A 101 -9.30 2.88 5.04
C LYS A 101 -9.30 4.11 5.96
N GLU A 102 -8.71 4.01 7.15
CA GLU A 102 -8.58 5.15 8.06
C GLU A 102 -7.77 6.29 7.41
N MET A 103 -6.59 5.96 6.88
CA MET A 103 -5.69 6.95 6.28
C MET A 103 -6.30 7.62 5.04
N TYR A 104 -6.91 6.84 4.16
CA TYR A 104 -7.66 7.40 3.02
C TYR A 104 -8.84 8.25 3.47
N GLY A 105 -9.60 7.82 4.48
CA GLY A 105 -10.75 8.58 5.00
C GLY A 105 -10.34 9.95 5.54
N ARG A 106 -9.25 10.01 6.32
CA ARG A 106 -8.69 11.27 6.84
C ARG A 106 -8.20 12.17 5.72
N SER A 107 -7.47 11.62 4.75
CA SER A 107 -7.01 12.35 3.58
C SER A 107 -8.18 12.91 2.76
N LEU A 108 -9.21 12.09 2.50
CA LEU A 108 -10.41 12.46 1.74
C LEU A 108 -11.17 13.60 2.39
N ALA A 109 -11.41 13.52 3.70
CA ALA A 109 -12.06 14.58 4.45
C ALA A 109 -11.29 15.91 4.34
N GLY A 110 -9.96 15.87 4.44
CA GLY A 110 -9.12 17.05 4.30
C GLY A 110 -9.14 17.64 2.89
N TYR A 111 -8.97 16.82 1.85
CA TYR A 111 -9.03 17.30 0.45
C TYR A 111 -10.40 17.85 0.09
N ALA A 112 -11.48 17.21 0.57
CA ALA A 112 -12.84 17.71 0.35
C ALA A 112 -13.03 19.09 0.99
N SER A 113 -12.47 19.30 2.19
CA SER A 113 -12.53 20.60 2.87
C SER A 113 -11.68 21.68 2.18
N VAL A 114 -10.51 21.34 1.63
CA VAL A 114 -9.55 22.34 1.09
C VAL A 114 -9.78 22.63 -0.39
N GLN A 115 -10.09 21.60 -1.18
CA GLN A 115 -10.17 21.67 -2.65
C GLN A 115 -11.57 21.35 -3.19
N GLY A 116 -12.52 21.01 -2.31
CA GLY A 116 -13.87 20.60 -2.67
C GLY A 116 -13.99 19.10 -3.01
N PRO A 117 -15.18 18.51 -2.82
CA PRO A 117 -15.41 17.07 -3.03
C PRO A 117 -15.25 16.64 -4.49
N ALA A 118 -15.35 17.58 -5.45
CA ALA A 118 -15.15 17.30 -6.86
C ALA A 118 -13.68 17.27 -7.30
N SER A 119 -12.71 17.46 -6.37
CA SER A 119 -11.29 17.47 -6.71
C SER A 119 -10.82 16.11 -7.22
N LYS A 120 -9.77 16.12 -8.06
CA LYS A 120 -9.16 14.87 -8.58
C LYS A 120 -8.70 13.94 -7.45
N TRP A 121 -8.22 14.51 -6.35
CA TRP A 121 -7.73 13.77 -5.19
C TRP A 121 -8.87 13.09 -4.44
N CYS A 122 -10.00 13.77 -4.25
CA CYS A 122 -11.19 13.16 -3.65
C CYS A 122 -11.67 11.95 -4.46
N ARG A 123 -11.78 12.08 -5.79
CA ARG A 123 -12.18 10.96 -6.66
C ARG A 123 -11.21 9.78 -6.57
N GLU A 124 -9.90 10.03 -6.57
CA GLU A 124 -8.90 8.97 -6.43
C GLU A 124 -9.02 8.26 -5.07
N LEU A 125 -9.15 9.02 -3.98
CA LEU A 125 -9.33 8.47 -2.64
C LEU A 125 -10.62 7.63 -2.52
N GLU A 126 -11.71 8.10 -3.12
CA GLU A 126 -12.98 7.36 -3.21
C GLU A 126 -12.80 6.04 -3.97
N ASN A 127 -12.09 6.06 -5.10
CA ASN A 127 -11.77 4.86 -5.88
C ASN A 127 -10.97 3.85 -5.04
N ARG A 128 -9.93 4.30 -4.32
CA ARG A 128 -9.13 3.45 -3.43
C ARG A 128 -9.99 2.84 -2.32
N LEU A 129 -10.81 3.65 -1.66
CA LEU A 129 -11.73 3.19 -0.62
C LEU A 129 -12.75 2.17 -1.17
N GLN A 130 -13.28 2.39 -2.37
CA GLN A 130 -14.21 1.46 -3.00
C GLN A 130 -13.53 0.14 -3.37
N ALA A 131 -12.32 0.17 -3.91
CA ALA A 131 -11.54 -1.03 -4.22
C ALA A 131 -11.30 -1.87 -2.95
N LEU A 132 -10.95 -1.24 -1.82
CA LEU A 132 -10.78 -1.93 -0.54
C LEU A 132 -12.08 -2.51 0.03
N LYS A 133 -13.24 -1.91 -0.26
CA LYS A 133 -14.54 -2.45 0.14
C LYS A 133 -14.88 -3.72 -0.65
N VAL A 134 -14.68 -3.70 -1.97
CA VAL A 134 -14.93 -4.85 -2.84
C VAL A 134 -14.02 -6.01 -2.45
N ALA A 135 -12.72 -5.75 -2.25
CA ALA A 135 -11.77 -6.78 -1.82
C ALA A 135 -12.14 -7.43 -0.48
N SER A 136 -12.74 -6.68 0.46
CA SER A 136 -13.25 -7.24 1.73
C SER A 136 -14.59 -7.97 1.61
N ALA A 137 -15.33 -7.76 0.52
CA ALA A 137 -16.67 -8.32 0.29
C ALA A 137 -16.65 -9.59 -0.57
N GLU A 138 -15.57 -9.85 -1.30
CA GLU A 138 -15.39 -11.13 -2.00
C GLU A 138 -15.23 -12.24 -0.94
N PRO A 139 -16.15 -13.22 -0.88
CA PRO A 139 -15.96 -14.37 -0.01
C PRO A 139 -14.70 -15.11 -0.49
N ASN A 140 -13.77 -15.36 0.43
CA ASN A 140 -12.56 -16.15 0.20
C ASN A 140 -12.92 -17.42 -0.59
N ASN A 141 -12.60 -17.44 -1.89
CA ASN A 141 -12.93 -18.56 -2.79
C ASN A 141 -12.00 -19.78 -2.58
N ASP A 142 -11.18 -19.75 -1.54
CA ASP A 142 -10.33 -20.87 -1.11
C ASP A 142 -11.08 -21.95 -0.30
N GLN A 143 -12.41 -21.86 -0.19
CA GLN A 143 -13.27 -22.90 0.41
C GLN A 143 -14.30 -23.49 -0.56
N ILE A 144 -14.00 -23.59 -1.86
CA ILE A 144 -14.71 -24.58 -2.67
C ILE A 144 -14.16 -25.96 -2.26
N GLU A 145 -14.74 -26.54 -1.21
CA GLU A 145 -14.72 -27.99 -1.06
C GLU A 145 -15.24 -28.59 -2.37
N PRO A 146 -14.55 -29.57 -2.97
CA PRO A 146 -15.07 -30.23 -4.14
C PRO A 146 -16.39 -30.89 -3.75
N LYS A 147 -17.52 -30.34 -4.23
CA LYS A 147 -18.81 -31.01 -4.15
C LYS A 147 -18.64 -32.39 -4.75
N GLU A 148 -18.76 -33.42 -3.91
CA GLU A 148 -18.80 -34.81 -4.34
C GLU A 148 -19.88 -34.93 -5.41
N MET A 149 -19.43 -35.19 -6.63
CA MET A 149 -20.31 -35.54 -7.73
C MET A 149 -20.83 -36.94 -7.40
N GLU A 150 -22.06 -37.06 -6.93
CA GLU A 150 -22.73 -38.35 -6.79
C GLU A 150 -22.79 -39.02 -8.16
N ALA A 151 -21.82 -39.90 -8.42
CA ALA A 151 -21.82 -40.78 -9.55
C ALA A 151 -22.96 -41.79 -9.37
N SER A 152 -24.10 -41.51 -10.00
CA SER A 152 -25.15 -42.51 -10.19
C SER A 152 -24.53 -43.71 -10.91
N LYS A 153 -24.64 -44.87 -10.27
CA LYS A 153 -24.11 -46.16 -10.74
C LYS A 153 -24.91 -46.59 -11.96
N SER A 154 -24.33 -46.52 -13.15
CA SER A 154 -24.67 -47.47 -14.21
C SER A 154 -23.56 -47.61 -15.25
N SER A 155 -23.40 -48.85 -15.71
CA SER A 155 -22.52 -49.33 -16.77
C SER A 155 -21.06 -49.66 -16.41
N SER A 156 -20.81 -50.96 -16.51
CA SER A 156 -19.68 -51.77 -16.07
C SER A 156 -18.35 -51.60 -16.83
N SER A 157 -18.14 -50.49 -17.54
CA SER A 157 -17.01 -50.40 -18.49
C SER A 157 -15.76 -49.66 -17.99
N LEU A 158 -15.80 -48.98 -16.84
CA LEU A 158 -14.69 -48.09 -16.43
C LEU A 158 -13.74 -48.65 -15.36
N LYS A 159 -14.04 -49.81 -14.74
CA LYS A 159 -13.12 -50.43 -13.74
C LYS A 159 -11.84 -51.01 -14.34
N ARG A 160 -11.73 -51.11 -15.67
CA ARG A 160 -10.54 -51.66 -16.34
C ARG A 160 -9.44 -50.63 -16.61
N ILE A 161 -9.77 -49.34 -16.60
CA ILE A 161 -8.82 -48.27 -16.94
C ILE A 161 -7.96 -47.88 -15.71
N PHE A 162 -8.49 -47.96 -14.50
CA PHE A 162 -7.80 -47.51 -13.28
C PHE A 162 -6.88 -48.54 -12.60
N ARG A 163 -6.52 -49.65 -13.26
CA ARG A 163 -5.57 -50.65 -12.72
C ARG A 163 -4.23 -50.72 -13.46
N LYS A 164 -3.91 -49.74 -14.31
CA LYS A 164 -2.65 -49.72 -15.10
C LYS A 164 -1.76 -48.48 -14.95
N LEU A 165 -2.06 -47.53 -14.07
CA LEU A 165 -1.27 -46.30 -13.94
C LEU A 165 -0.74 -45.97 -12.53
N ARG A 166 -0.81 -46.92 -11.59
CA ARG A 166 -0.14 -46.79 -10.29
C ARG A 166 0.69 -48.05 -10.05
N ILE A 167 1.96 -47.99 -10.45
CA ILE A 167 3.16 -48.68 -9.92
C ILE A 167 4.23 -48.60 -11.04
N ARG A 168 4.87 -47.44 -11.17
CA ARG A 168 6.27 -47.33 -11.65
C ARG A 168 6.83 -45.95 -11.25
N SER A 169 7.34 -45.90 -10.02
CA SER A 169 8.19 -44.88 -9.38
C SER A 169 7.97 -45.05 -7.87
N GLY A 170 8.88 -45.44 -6.98
CA GLY A 170 10.30 -45.81 -6.97
C GLY A 170 10.59 -46.19 -5.50
N ALA A 171 11.31 -47.29 -5.26
CA ALA A 171 12.64 -47.30 -4.62
C ALA A 171 12.67 -46.87 -3.13
N GLY A 172 13.08 -47.81 -2.28
CA GLY A 172 13.32 -47.66 -0.83
C GLY A 172 13.16 -48.98 -0.13
#